data_AF-A0A955DMS3-F1
#
_entry.id   AF-A0A955DMS3-F1
#
_cell.length_a   1.000
_cell.length_b   1.000
_cell.length_c   1.000
_cell.angle_alpha   90.00
_cell.angle_beta   90.00
_cell.angle_gamma   90.00
#
_symmetry.space_group_name_H-M   'P 1'
#
loop_
_entity.id
_entity.type
_entity.pdbx_description
1 polymer ?
#
loop_
_entity_poly.entity_id
_entity_poly.type
_entity_poly.pdbx_seq_one_letter_code
_entity_poly.pdbx_strand_id
1 'polypeptide(L)'
;LQLAYFSRTPGGVIAVDPVKEMRDAAAENLRLAAKTNEWFDPSFVDIRDGDALDLPIDDRSIDLAAQNCLFNIFKTADTGGDLERALAEMHRILKPVGRLVMSDPITPRPIPQHLRDDEVLRAECLSGCLMLDEYLKRIVDAGFGAIEIRSRRPYRMLDAATYKLDENLLLETIEVAAFKQAVPTDGACIFTGRMAIYTGPDAQFDDRKGHVLPRNLPLPVCDKTAGVLEALRRDDLTITPSTWHYGGGGCC
;
A
#
# COMPACT_ATOMS: atom_id res chain seq x y z
N LEU A 1 6.35 5.50 17.95
CA LEU A 1 7.76 5.87 18.22
C LEU A 1 8.67 5.79 17.00
N GLN A 2 8.59 4.76 16.15
CA GLN A 2 9.48 4.61 14.99
C GLN A 2 9.48 5.83 14.05
N LEU A 3 8.32 6.36 13.66
CA LEU A 3 8.25 7.57 12.83
C LEU A 3 8.90 8.78 13.52
N ALA A 4 8.64 8.99 14.81
CA ALA A 4 9.24 10.07 15.59
C ALA A 4 10.76 9.92 15.77
N TYR A 5 11.28 8.68 15.72
CA TYR A 5 12.73 8.45 15.75
C TYR A 5 13.41 9.02 14.51
N PHE A 6 12.77 8.88 13.34
CA PHE A 6 13.24 9.43 12.05
C PHE A 6 12.84 10.88 11.81
N SER A 7 11.80 11.37 12.49
CA SER A 7 11.30 12.75 12.42
C SER A 7 11.27 13.39 13.81
N ARG A 8 12.43 13.86 14.27
CA ARG A 8 12.62 14.47 15.61
C ARG A 8 12.37 15.97 15.58
N THR A 9 11.21 16.37 15.08
CA THR A 9 10.79 17.77 15.02
C THR A 9 9.40 17.91 15.60
N PRO A 10 9.08 18.99 16.34
CA PRO A 10 7.73 19.20 16.86
C PRO A 10 6.68 19.16 15.75
N GLY A 11 5.62 18.35 15.92
CA GLY A 11 4.59 18.10 14.91
C GLY A 11 5.07 17.30 13.69
N GLY A 12 6.27 16.73 13.74
CA GLY A 12 6.87 15.95 12.64
C GLY A 12 6.15 14.63 12.35
N VAL A 13 5.27 14.20 13.25
CA VAL A 13 4.33 13.08 13.07
C VAL A 13 2.95 13.56 13.48
N ILE A 14 1.95 13.33 12.63
CA ILE A 14 0.54 13.60 12.95
C ILE A 14 -0.16 12.25 13.06
N ALA A 15 -0.86 12.02 14.18
CA ALA A 15 -1.70 10.85 14.41
C ALA A 15 -3.16 11.31 14.49
N VAL A 16 -4.04 10.64 13.76
CA VAL A 16 -5.48 10.96 13.70
C VAL A 16 -6.25 9.72 14.14
N ASP A 17 -7.16 9.87 15.11
CA ASP A 17 -8.02 8.79 15.58
C ASP A 17 -9.36 9.36 16.09
N PRO A 18 -10.51 8.80 15.68
CA PRO A 18 -11.82 9.33 16.10
C PRO A 18 -12.20 8.92 17.53
N VAL A 19 -11.52 7.92 18.12
CA VAL A 19 -11.86 7.38 19.44
C VAL A 19 -11.05 8.10 20.52
N LYS A 20 -11.75 8.84 21.38
CA LYS A 20 -11.11 9.63 22.44
C LYS A 20 -10.24 8.77 23.36
N GLU A 21 -10.71 7.60 23.74
CA GLU A 21 -10.00 6.67 24.62
C GLU A 21 -8.68 6.19 24.00
N MET A 22 -8.64 5.98 22.68
CA MET A 22 -7.42 5.62 21.95
C MET A 22 -6.43 6.79 21.94
N ARG A 23 -6.92 8.02 21.72
CA ARG A 23 -6.09 9.23 21.80
C ARG A 23 -5.52 9.48 23.19
N ASP A 24 -6.33 9.30 24.23
CA ASP A 24 -5.90 9.44 25.63
C ASP A 24 -4.81 8.40 25.97
N ALA A 25 -5.02 7.15 25.57
CA ALA A 25 -4.03 6.07 25.76
C ALA A 25 -2.73 6.34 24.99
N ALA A 26 -2.82 6.82 23.74
CA ALA A 26 -1.67 7.22 22.95
C ALA A 26 -0.89 8.34 23.65
N ALA A 27 -1.58 9.39 24.13
CA ALA A 27 -0.94 10.49 24.85
C ALA A 27 -0.18 10.01 26.10
N GLU A 28 -0.77 9.09 26.88
CA GLU A 28 -0.10 8.53 28.05
C GLU A 28 1.13 7.68 27.67
N ASN A 29 1.03 6.88 26.61
CA ASN A 29 2.16 6.11 26.09
C ASN A 29 3.32 7.01 25.62
N LEU A 30 3.02 8.17 25.03
CA LEU A 30 4.06 9.14 24.64
C LEU A 30 4.73 9.78 25.87
N ARG A 31 3.97 10.08 26.95
CA ARG A 31 4.56 10.55 28.21
C ARG A 31 5.49 9.51 28.83
N LEU A 32 5.10 8.23 28.82
CA LEU A 32 5.94 7.14 29.29
C LEU A 32 7.19 6.98 28.41
N ALA A 33 7.05 7.08 27.09
CA ALA A 33 8.17 7.01 26.16
C ALA A 33 9.21 8.10 26.45
N ALA A 34 8.78 9.34 26.74
CA ALA A 34 9.68 10.44 27.07
C ALA A 34 10.46 10.20 28.39
N LYS A 35 9.88 9.49 29.35
CA LYS A 35 10.57 9.11 30.61
C LYS A 35 11.63 8.04 30.39
N THR A 36 11.47 7.20 29.37
CA THR A 36 12.32 6.02 29.12
C THR A 36 13.29 6.21 27.96
N ASN A 37 13.15 7.29 27.19
CA ASN A 37 13.94 7.57 25.99
C ASN A 37 14.40 9.03 25.99
N GLU A 38 15.67 9.28 26.31
CA GLU A 38 16.24 10.64 26.36
C GLU A 38 16.13 11.40 25.03
N TRP A 39 16.08 10.69 23.91
CA TRP A 39 15.99 11.30 22.57
C TRP A 39 14.57 11.74 22.20
N PHE A 40 13.54 11.26 22.91
CA PHE A 40 12.15 11.41 22.51
C PHE A 40 11.48 12.58 23.22
N ASP A 41 10.91 13.49 22.45
CA ASP A 41 10.05 14.56 22.95
C ASP A 41 8.60 14.29 22.52
N PRO A 42 7.60 14.31 23.43
CA PRO A 42 6.19 14.12 23.07
C PRO A 42 5.70 15.10 22.01
N SER A 43 6.28 16.31 21.92
CA SER A 43 5.92 17.30 20.90
C SER A 43 6.20 16.83 19.48
N PHE A 44 7.02 15.78 19.27
CA PHE A 44 7.24 15.21 17.94
C PHE A 44 5.98 14.59 17.33
N VAL A 45 4.98 14.27 18.16
CA VAL A 45 3.72 13.67 17.74
C VAL A 45 2.56 14.59 18.08
N ASP A 46 1.83 15.03 17.05
CA ASP A 46 0.58 15.78 17.17
C ASP A 46 -0.61 14.83 17.03
N ILE A 47 -1.37 14.62 18.11
CA ILE A 47 -2.54 13.75 18.13
C ILE A 47 -3.80 14.58 17.89
N ARG A 48 -4.52 14.29 16.82
CA ARG A 48 -5.74 15.01 16.41
C ARG A 48 -6.97 14.11 16.45
N ASP A 49 -8.10 14.73 16.78
CA ASP A 49 -9.42 14.12 16.60
C ASP A 49 -9.81 14.18 15.14
N GLY A 50 -10.32 13.07 14.59
CA GLY A 50 -10.78 13.00 13.21
C GLY A 50 -10.85 11.58 12.70
N ASP A 51 -11.45 11.40 11.53
CA ASP A 51 -11.53 10.11 10.84
C ASP A 51 -10.84 10.18 9.47
N ALA A 52 -10.70 9.03 8.82
CA ALA A 52 -10.02 8.95 7.52
C ALA A 52 -10.86 9.48 6.35
N LEU A 53 -12.14 9.78 6.56
CA LEU A 53 -13.09 10.22 5.53
C LEU A 53 -13.12 11.76 5.39
N ASP A 54 -12.62 12.48 6.39
CA ASP A 54 -12.41 13.93 6.40
C ASP A 54 -11.22 14.27 7.33
N LEU A 55 -10.00 14.20 6.78
CA LEU A 55 -8.79 14.34 7.57
C LEU A 55 -8.58 15.82 7.98
N PRO A 56 -8.33 16.11 9.27
CA PRO A 56 -8.04 17.46 9.78
C PRO A 56 -6.59 17.88 9.47
N ILE A 57 -6.21 17.79 8.20
CA ILE A 57 -4.86 17.98 7.67
C ILE A 57 -4.98 18.77 6.36
N ASP A 58 -4.09 19.75 6.18
CA ASP A 58 -4.09 20.59 4.98
C ASP A 58 -3.68 19.81 3.73
N ASP A 59 -4.18 20.27 2.58
CA ASP A 59 -3.80 19.77 1.27
C ASP A 59 -2.28 19.80 1.08
N ARG A 60 -1.73 18.72 0.48
CA ARG A 60 -0.33 18.68 0.04
C ARG A 60 0.67 19.06 1.14
N SER A 61 0.41 18.65 2.38
CA SER A 61 1.24 18.96 3.54
C SER A 61 2.07 17.76 4.03
N ILE A 62 1.71 16.53 3.65
CA ILE A 62 2.30 15.30 4.18
C ILE A 62 3.23 14.62 3.16
N ASP A 63 4.44 14.25 3.59
CA ASP A 63 5.39 13.51 2.76
C ASP A 63 5.12 11.99 2.75
N LEU A 64 4.70 11.45 3.89
CA LEU A 64 4.44 10.03 4.11
C LEU A 64 3.16 9.86 4.94
N ALA A 65 2.16 9.22 4.35
CA ALA A 65 1.00 8.71 5.07
C ALA A 65 1.20 7.21 5.32
N ALA A 66 0.80 6.71 6.49
CA ALA A 66 0.93 5.31 6.84
C ALA A 66 -0.34 4.79 7.53
N GLN A 67 -0.81 3.61 7.15
CA GLN A 67 -1.91 2.91 7.81
C GLN A 67 -1.65 1.41 7.87
N ASN A 68 -2.28 0.73 8.82
CA ASN A 68 -2.23 -0.73 8.94
C ASN A 68 -3.65 -1.27 9.18
N CYS A 69 -4.11 -2.20 8.33
CA CYS A 69 -5.39 -2.89 8.42
C CYS A 69 -6.65 -1.99 8.37
N LEU A 70 -6.54 -0.70 8.03
CA LEU A 70 -7.68 0.21 8.14
C LEU A 70 -8.67 0.07 6.97
N PHE A 71 -8.21 -0.24 5.76
CA PHE A 71 -9.09 -0.15 4.59
C PHE A 71 -10.13 -1.27 4.51
N ASN A 72 -9.86 -2.42 5.13
CA ASN A 72 -10.78 -3.54 5.16
C ASN A 72 -11.98 -3.34 6.10
N ILE A 73 -11.98 -2.30 6.94
CA ILE A 73 -13.16 -1.93 7.73
C ILE A 73 -14.11 -1.02 6.96
N PHE A 74 -13.65 -0.35 5.89
CA PHE A 74 -14.46 0.58 5.13
C PHE A 74 -15.40 -0.11 4.15
N LYS A 75 -16.58 0.49 3.96
CA LYS A 75 -17.50 0.09 2.91
C LYS A 75 -17.01 0.64 1.57
N THR A 76 -17.17 -0.15 0.52
CA THR A 76 -16.78 0.17 -0.87
C THR A 76 -17.84 1.04 -1.56
N ALA A 77 -17.58 1.62 -2.75
CA ALA A 77 -18.54 2.44 -3.49
C ALA A 77 -19.94 1.82 -3.65
N ASP A 78 -20.00 0.50 -3.85
CA ASP A 78 -21.23 -0.27 -3.96
C ASP A 78 -21.98 -0.45 -2.63
N THR A 79 -21.34 -0.16 -1.49
CA THR A 79 -21.87 -0.40 -0.13
C THR A 79 -21.80 0.79 0.83
N GLY A 80 -21.17 1.90 0.46
CA GLY A 80 -21.08 3.12 1.29
C GLY A 80 -20.05 4.17 0.85
N GLY A 81 -19.05 3.78 0.04
CA GLY A 81 -18.05 4.70 -0.55
C GLY A 81 -16.99 5.23 0.41
N ASP A 82 -16.89 4.66 1.61
CA ASP A 82 -15.94 5.10 2.64
C ASP A 82 -14.48 4.87 2.20
N LEU A 83 -14.21 3.74 1.55
CA LEU A 83 -12.85 3.42 1.08
C LEU A 83 -12.36 4.43 0.03
N GLU A 84 -13.21 4.77 -0.93
CA GLU A 84 -12.89 5.75 -1.98
C GLU A 84 -12.66 7.14 -1.38
N ARG A 85 -13.49 7.54 -0.42
CA ARG A 85 -13.33 8.80 0.31
C ARG A 85 -12.01 8.81 1.10
N ALA A 86 -11.71 7.73 1.82
CA ALA A 86 -10.46 7.62 2.57
C ALA A 86 -9.23 7.67 1.66
N LEU A 87 -9.25 6.98 0.53
CA LEU A 87 -8.16 7.03 -0.46
C LEU A 87 -8.03 8.43 -1.08
N ALA A 88 -9.14 9.10 -1.36
CA ALA A 88 -9.13 10.48 -1.86
C ALA A 88 -8.55 11.46 -0.84
N GLU A 89 -8.87 11.30 0.45
CA GLU A 89 -8.30 12.09 1.54
C GLU A 89 -6.80 11.85 1.69
N MET A 90 -6.34 10.60 1.65
CA MET A 90 -4.91 10.28 1.64
C MET A 90 -4.21 10.92 0.44
N HIS A 91 -4.82 10.86 -0.74
CA HIS A 91 -4.29 11.54 -1.92
C HIS A 91 -4.27 13.06 -1.73
N ARG A 92 -5.31 13.68 -1.15
CA ARG A 92 -5.41 15.13 -0.92
C ARG A 92 -4.27 15.65 -0.04
N ILE A 93 -4.05 15.01 1.12
CA ILE A 93 -3.05 15.46 2.11
C ILE A 93 -1.61 15.27 1.65
N LEU A 94 -1.34 14.31 0.76
CA LEU A 94 0.02 14.02 0.31
C LEU A 94 0.57 15.13 -0.59
N LYS A 95 1.82 15.52 -0.39
CA LYS A 95 2.59 16.35 -1.33
C LYS A 95 2.73 15.64 -2.69
N PRO A 96 2.97 16.36 -3.80
CA PRO A 96 3.49 15.73 -5.02
C PRO A 96 4.69 14.85 -4.67
N VAL A 97 4.77 13.65 -5.26
CA VAL A 97 5.76 12.60 -4.97
C VAL A 97 5.77 12.07 -3.53
N GLY A 98 4.83 12.50 -2.68
CA GLY A 98 4.54 11.87 -1.40
C GLY A 98 4.00 10.45 -1.58
N ARG A 99 4.02 9.66 -0.52
CA ARG A 99 3.59 8.25 -0.60
C ARG A 99 2.68 7.83 0.54
N LEU A 100 1.77 6.93 0.22
CA LEU A 100 0.95 6.20 1.16
C LEU A 100 1.55 4.79 1.31
N VAL A 101 1.91 4.41 2.54
CA VAL A 101 2.41 3.07 2.86
C VAL A 101 1.37 2.34 3.69
N MET A 102 1.04 1.13 3.27
CA MET A 102 -0.06 0.35 3.82
C MET A 102 0.31 -1.12 3.96
N SER A 103 -0.31 -1.77 4.92
CA SER A 103 -0.29 -3.23 5.07
C SER A 103 -1.72 -3.68 5.31
N ASP A 104 -2.28 -4.44 4.37
CA ASP A 104 -3.67 -4.90 4.43
C ASP A 104 -3.79 -6.38 4.04
N PRO A 105 -4.74 -7.10 4.65
CA PRO A 105 -5.16 -8.41 4.16
C PRO A 105 -5.89 -8.32 2.80
N ILE A 106 -5.63 -9.30 1.93
CA ILE A 106 -6.31 -9.51 0.66
C ILE A 106 -6.85 -10.93 0.58
N THR A 107 -7.77 -11.15 -0.35
CA THR A 107 -8.36 -12.47 -0.60
C THR A 107 -8.07 -12.96 -2.02
N PRO A 108 -7.79 -14.25 -2.24
CA PRO A 108 -7.59 -14.80 -3.59
C PRO A 108 -8.92 -14.98 -4.36
N ARG A 109 -10.06 -14.93 -3.66
CA ARG A 109 -11.40 -15.04 -4.26
C ARG A 109 -12.42 -14.18 -3.49
N PRO A 110 -13.57 -13.82 -4.09
CA PRO A 110 -14.55 -12.97 -3.42
C PRO A 110 -15.01 -13.56 -2.08
N ILE A 111 -15.05 -12.73 -1.02
CA ILE A 111 -15.60 -13.11 0.28
C ILE A 111 -17.12 -13.39 0.11
N PRO A 112 -17.67 -14.49 0.64
CA PRO A 112 -19.12 -14.72 0.58
C PRO A 112 -19.93 -13.65 1.30
N GLN A 113 -21.13 -13.36 0.79
CA GLN A 113 -21.95 -12.26 1.29
C GLN A 113 -22.27 -12.37 2.78
N HIS A 114 -22.55 -13.58 3.28
CA HIS A 114 -22.86 -13.78 4.70
C HIS A 114 -21.70 -13.43 5.64
N LEU A 115 -20.45 -13.55 5.18
CA LEU A 115 -19.29 -13.07 5.94
C LEU A 115 -19.11 -11.56 5.78
N ARG A 116 -19.35 -11.03 4.57
CA ARG A 116 -19.33 -9.58 4.34
C ARG A 116 -20.40 -8.86 5.15
N ASP A 117 -21.51 -9.46 5.51
CA ASP A 117 -22.54 -8.80 6.32
C ASP A 117 -22.27 -8.91 7.82
N ASP A 118 -21.24 -9.66 8.23
CA ASP A 118 -20.82 -9.79 9.62
C ASP A 118 -19.96 -8.58 10.05
N GLU A 119 -20.52 -7.76 10.93
CA GLU A 119 -19.87 -6.56 11.46
C GLU A 119 -18.67 -6.88 12.36
N VAL A 120 -18.68 -8.03 13.06
CA VAL A 120 -17.57 -8.45 13.91
C VAL A 120 -16.39 -8.85 13.05
N LEU A 121 -16.61 -9.69 12.02
CA LEU A 121 -15.55 -10.07 11.08
C LEU A 121 -15.02 -8.89 10.28
N ARG A 122 -15.85 -7.87 10.06
CA ARG A 122 -15.40 -6.62 9.45
C ARG A 122 -14.50 -5.85 10.38
N ALA A 123 -14.89 -5.66 11.64
CA ALA A 123 -14.05 -5.00 12.65
C ALA A 123 -12.70 -5.74 12.84
N GLU A 124 -12.67 -7.05 12.65
CA GLU A 124 -11.44 -7.87 12.64
C GLU A 124 -10.64 -7.79 11.32
N CYS A 125 -11.07 -6.97 10.36
CA CYS A 125 -10.44 -6.78 9.05
C CYS A 125 -10.41 -8.04 8.16
N LEU A 126 -11.32 -9.00 8.42
CA LEU A 126 -11.36 -10.30 7.72
C LEU A 126 -12.37 -10.32 6.57
N SER A 127 -13.56 -9.76 6.78
CA SER A 127 -14.65 -9.89 5.79
C SER A 127 -14.66 -8.80 4.72
N GLY A 128 -13.94 -7.69 4.93
CA GLY A 128 -13.78 -6.61 3.96
C GLY A 128 -12.57 -6.77 3.03
N CYS A 129 -11.84 -7.88 3.11
CA CYS A 129 -10.69 -8.14 2.23
C CYS A 129 -11.11 -8.11 0.76
N LEU A 130 -10.41 -7.32 -0.03
CA LEU A 130 -10.59 -7.26 -1.48
C LEU A 130 -9.62 -8.19 -2.21
N MET A 131 -9.96 -8.56 -3.44
CA MET A 131 -8.98 -9.18 -4.31
C MET A 131 -7.89 -8.17 -4.67
N LEU A 132 -6.67 -8.66 -4.94
CA LEU A 132 -5.52 -7.79 -5.15
C LEU A 132 -5.74 -6.79 -6.30
N ASP A 133 -6.30 -7.25 -7.41
CA ASP A 133 -6.60 -6.43 -8.58
C ASP A 133 -7.65 -5.35 -8.28
N GLU A 134 -8.72 -5.70 -7.55
CA GLU A 134 -9.73 -4.74 -7.09
C GLU A 134 -9.14 -3.68 -6.16
N TYR A 135 -8.28 -4.11 -5.24
CA TYR A 135 -7.60 -3.24 -4.29
C TYR A 135 -6.66 -2.25 -4.99
N LEU A 136 -5.79 -2.75 -5.87
CA LEU A 136 -4.87 -1.93 -6.66
C LEU A 136 -5.62 -0.96 -7.56
N LYS A 137 -6.71 -1.42 -8.19
CA LYS A 137 -7.55 -0.56 -9.03
C LYS A 137 -8.09 0.64 -8.25
N ARG A 138 -8.61 0.43 -7.03
CA ARG A 138 -9.14 1.52 -6.19
C ARG A 138 -8.06 2.53 -5.81
N ILE A 139 -6.85 2.06 -5.52
CA ILE A 139 -5.70 2.94 -5.26
C ILE A 139 -5.36 3.77 -6.52
N VAL A 140 -5.33 3.15 -7.70
CA VAL A 140 -5.08 3.86 -8.97
C VAL A 140 -6.19 4.88 -9.26
N ASP A 141 -7.45 4.49 -9.08
CA ASP A 141 -8.62 5.36 -9.31
C ASP A 141 -8.61 6.59 -8.38
N ALA A 142 -8.02 6.49 -7.18
CA ALA A 142 -7.81 7.61 -6.27
C ALA A 142 -6.66 8.56 -6.70
N GLY A 143 -5.91 8.24 -7.76
CA GLY A 143 -4.90 9.10 -8.36
C GLY A 143 -3.45 8.70 -8.12
N PHE A 144 -3.19 7.52 -7.54
CA PHE A 144 -1.84 7.02 -7.33
C PHE A 144 -1.28 6.36 -8.60
N GLY A 145 -0.35 7.05 -9.29
CA GLY A 145 0.20 6.60 -10.57
C GLY A 145 1.30 5.54 -10.51
N ALA A 146 1.90 5.31 -9.34
CA ALA A 146 2.84 4.21 -9.14
C ALA A 146 2.59 3.49 -7.82
N ILE A 147 2.71 2.16 -7.84
CA ILE A 147 2.45 1.28 -6.71
C ILE A 147 3.54 0.22 -6.66
N GLU A 148 4.22 0.12 -5.52
CA GLU A 148 5.16 -0.98 -5.22
C GLU A 148 4.50 -1.98 -4.28
N ILE A 149 4.48 -3.26 -4.64
CA ILE A 149 4.15 -4.36 -3.72
C ILE A 149 5.45 -4.88 -3.12
N ARG A 150 5.68 -4.58 -1.85
CA ARG A 150 6.93 -4.82 -1.13
C ARG A 150 6.98 -6.17 -0.41
N SER A 151 5.81 -6.70 -0.06
CA SER A 151 5.65 -8.04 0.51
C SER A 151 4.30 -8.59 0.09
N ARG A 152 4.21 -9.91 -0.15
CA ARG A 152 2.97 -10.70 -0.15
C ARG A 152 3.21 -12.01 0.59
N ARG A 153 2.38 -12.34 1.55
CA ARG A 153 2.54 -13.58 2.35
C ARG A 153 1.21 -14.10 2.87
N PRO A 154 1.09 -15.41 3.18
CA PRO A 154 -0.04 -15.95 3.93
C PRO A 154 -0.27 -15.19 5.23
N TYR A 155 -1.53 -14.89 5.55
CA TYR A 155 -1.90 -14.13 6.75
C TYR A 155 -2.77 -14.95 7.71
N ARG A 156 -3.96 -15.36 7.25
CA ARG A 156 -4.94 -16.06 8.10
C ARG A 156 -5.78 -17.03 7.28
N MET A 157 -6.01 -18.21 7.83
CA MET A 157 -6.95 -19.18 7.26
C MET A 157 -8.34 -18.95 7.86
N LEU A 158 -9.36 -18.78 7.02
CA LEU A 158 -10.75 -18.94 7.40
C LEU A 158 -11.14 -20.38 7.07
N ASP A 159 -11.28 -21.22 8.09
CA ASP A 159 -11.62 -22.63 7.87
C ASP A 159 -13.10 -22.81 7.49
N ALA A 160 -13.37 -23.80 6.65
CA ALA A 160 -14.68 -24.05 6.10
C ALA A 160 -15.77 -24.31 7.16
N ALA A 161 -15.41 -25.03 8.22
CA ALA A 161 -16.36 -25.44 9.25
C ALA A 161 -16.82 -24.25 10.11
N THR A 162 -15.89 -23.42 10.57
CA THR A 162 -16.18 -22.28 11.44
C THR A 162 -16.90 -21.17 10.68
N TYR A 163 -16.44 -20.86 9.46
CA TYR A 163 -16.93 -19.73 8.66
C TYR A 163 -18.02 -20.11 7.65
N LYS A 164 -18.46 -21.38 7.66
CA LYS A 164 -19.51 -21.90 6.77
C LYS A 164 -19.18 -21.64 5.29
N LEU A 165 -17.98 -22.03 4.89
CA LEU A 165 -17.49 -21.95 3.51
C LEU A 165 -17.51 -23.33 2.86
N ASP A 166 -17.57 -23.39 1.53
CA ASP A 166 -17.45 -24.65 0.79
C ASP A 166 -16.04 -25.26 0.90
N GLU A 167 -15.03 -24.40 1.00
CA GLU A 167 -13.63 -24.77 1.18
C GLU A 167 -12.91 -23.71 2.02
N ASN A 168 -11.79 -24.10 2.62
CA ASN A 168 -10.93 -23.20 3.38
C ASN A 168 -10.50 -21.99 2.52
N LEU A 169 -10.46 -20.81 3.13
CA LEU A 169 -10.03 -19.58 2.47
C LEU A 169 -8.77 -19.03 3.15
N LEU A 170 -7.64 -19.14 2.47
CA LEU A 170 -6.39 -18.54 2.92
C LEU A 170 -6.34 -17.09 2.49
N LEU A 171 -6.50 -16.19 3.46
CA LEU A 171 -6.21 -14.77 3.27
C LEU A 171 -4.70 -14.57 3.23
N GLU A 172 -4.27 -13.66 2.37
CA GLU A 172 -2.90 -13.19 2.29
C GLU A 172 -2.84 -11.76 2.82
N THR A 173 -1.64 -11.26 3.07
CA THR A 173 -1.42 -9.84 3.35
C THR A 173 -0.37 -9.30 2.39
N ILE A 174 -0.57 -8.06 1.99
CA ILE A 174 0.37 -7.31 1.16
C ILE A 174 0.89 -6.09 1.92
N GLU A 175 2.14 -5.73 1.63
CA GLU A 175 2.70 -4.42 2.00
C GLU A 175 2.87 -3.61 0.73
N VAL A 176 2.29 -2.41 0.70
CA VAL A 176 2.22 -1.57 -0.49
C VAL A 176 2.76 -0.18 -0.19
N ALA A 177 3.49 0.38 -1.15
CA ALA A 177 3.80 1.81 -1.21
C ALA A 177 3.20 2.41 -2.48
N ALA A 178 2.20 3.27 -2.32
CA ALA A 178 1.53 3.98 -3.41
C ALA A 178 2.01 5.43 -3.47
N PHE A 179 2.44 5.89 -4.64
CA PHE A 179 3.06 7.20 -4.84
C PHE A 179 2.11 8.18 -5.51
N LYS A 180 2.02 9.39 -4.94
CA LYS A 180 1.27 10.51 -5.52
C LYS A 180 2.04 11.10 -6.69
N GLN A 181 1.90 10.45 -7.83
CA GLN A 181 2.38 10.89 -9.13
C GLN A 181 1.28 10.69 -10.16
N ALA A 182 1.34 11.45 -11.26
CA ALA A 182 0.35 11.35 -12.32
C ALA A 182 0.30 9.91 -12.86
N VAL A 183 -0.92 9.39 -13.04
CA VAL A 183 -1.13 8.11 -13.72
C VAL A 183 -0.71 8.27 -15.18
N PRO A 184 0.28 7.48 -15.67
CA PRO A 184 0.66 7.53 -17.07
C PRO A 184 -0.51 7.21 -18.01
N THR A 185 -0.47 7.71 -19.24
CA THR A 185 -1.55 7.53 -20.23
C THR A 185 -1.78 6.07 -20.62
N ASP A 186 -0.76 5.23 -20.44
CA ASP A 186 -0.78 3.79 -20.69
C ASP A 186 -1.05 2.96 -19.40
N GLY A 187 -1.52 3.62 -18.33
CA GLY A 187 -1.89 3.00 -17.06
C GLY A 187 -0.84 3.17 -15.96
N ALA A 188 -1.24 2.91 -14.72
CA ALA A 188 -0.37 3.02 -13.54
C ALA A 188 0.80 2.04 -13.59
N CYS A 189 1.93 2.45 -13.01
CA CYS A 189 3.09 1.57 -12.83
C CYS A 189 2.90 0.73 -11.56
N ILE A 190 2.48 -0.52 -11.71
CA ILE A 190 2.40 -1.49 -10.62
C ILE A 190 3.65 -2.36 -10.64
N PHE A 191 4.36 -2.44 -9.53
CA PHE A 191 5.61 -3.19 -9.42
C PHE A 191 5.50 -4.32 -8.42
N THR A 192 5.73 -5.54 -8.89
CA THR A 192 5.65 -6.77 -8.07
C THR A 192 7.00 -7.48 -7.91
N GLY A 193 8.10 -6.77 -8.18
CA GLY A 193 9.46 -7.31 -8.11
C GLY A 193 9.97 -7.96 -9.40
N ARG A 194 9.32 -7.68 -10.55
CA ARG A 194 9.74 -8.22 -11.85
C ARG A 194 11.01 -7.51 -12.35
N MET A 195 11.91 -8.26 -12.95
CA MET A 195 13.16 -7.75 -13.51
C MET A 195 13.22 -8.05 -15.00
N ALA A 196 13.83 -7.15 -15.76
CA ALA A 196 14.18 -7.37 -17.15
C ALA A 196 15.71 -7.45 -17.31
N ILE A 197 16.19 -8.45 -18.04
CA ILE A 197 17.61 -8.70 -18.25
C ILE A 197 17.84 -8.86 -19.75
N TYR A 198 18.75 -8.05 -20.29
CA TYR A 198 19.17 -8.13 -21.68
C TYR A 198 20.49 -8.90 -21.81
N THR A 199 20.55 -9.90 -22.70
CA THR A 199 21.73 -10.77 -22.89
C THR A 199 22.26 -10.78 -24.32
N GLY A 200 21.78 -9.86 -25.17
CA GLY A 200 22.12 -9.80 -26.59
C GLY A 200 23.55 -9.31 -26.88
N PRO A 201 23.89 -9.12 -28.17
CA PRO A 201 25.26 -8.83 -28.59
C PRO A 201 25.71 -7.40 -28.22
N ASP A 202 24.79 -6.44 -28.20
CA ASP A 202 25.09 -5.02 -27.99
C ASP A 202 25.34 -4.70 -26.51
N ALA A 203 25.92 -3.52 -26.23
CA ALA A 203 26.18 -3.10 -24.86
C ALA A 203 24.90 -2.87 -24.03
N GLN A 204 23.80 -2.55 -24.71
CA GLN A 204 22.50 -2.28 -24.09
C GLN A 204 21.36 -2.51 -25.10
N PHE A 205 20.16 -2.73 -24.56
CA PHE A 205 18.91 -2.68 -25.30
C PHE A 205 18.12 -1.44 -24.87
N ASP A 206 17.66 -0.64 -25.83
CA ASP A 206 16.83 0.54 -25.60
C ASP A 206 15.45 0.28 -26.19
N ASP A 207 14.41 0.30 -25.35
CA ASP A 207 13.02 0.08 -25.77
C ASP A 207 12.39 1.31 -26.44
N ARG A 208 13.11 2.44 -26.46
CA ARG A 208 12.70 3.76 -26.97
C ARG A 208 11.47 4.35 -26.26
N LYS A 209 11.16 3.85 -25.08
CA LYS A 209 10.08 4.31 -24.20
C LYS A 209 10.61 4.70 -22.81
N GLY A 210 11.92 4.87 -22.69
CA GLY A 210 12.59 5.33 -21.47
C GLY A 210 13.31 4.22 -20.70
N HIS A 211 13.29 2.97 -21.17
CA HIS A 211 14.00 1.87 -20.52
C HIS A 211 15.24 1.47 -21.33
N VAL A 212 16.40 1.66 -20.72
CA VAL A 212 17.69 1.19 -21.25
C VAL A 212 18.18 0.06 -20.36
N LEU A 213 18.24 -1.15 -20.91
CA LEU A 213 18.69 -2.35 -20.23
C LEU A 213 20.17 -2.59 -20.56
N PRO A 214 21.10 -2.37 -19.62
CA PRO A 214 22.50 -2.73 -19.82
C PRO A 214 22.64 -4.24 -19.96
N ARG A 215 23.58 -4.69 -20.78
CA ARG A 215 23.82 -6.11 -20.98
C ARG A 215 24.18 -6.81 -19.65
N ASN A 216 23.52 -7.92 -19.39
CA ASN A 216 23.68 -8.81 -18.23
C ASN A 216 23.33 -8.19 -16.86
N LEU A 217 22.76 -6.98 -16.80
CA LEU A 217 22.33 -6.37 -15.55
C LEU A 217 20.79 -6.40 -15.44
N PRO A 218 20.24 -6.87 -14.30
CA PRO A 218 18.80 -6.82 -14.07
C PRO A 218 18.34 -5.39 -13.82
N LEU A 219 17.28 -4.99 -14.53
CA LEU A 219 16.59 -3.73 -14.33
C LEU A 219 15.19 -3.98 -13.74
N PRO A 220 14.81 -3.33 -12.63
CA PRO A 220 13.45 -3.37 -12.11
C PRO A 220 12.46 -2.74 -13.09
N VAL A 221 11.42 -3.49 -13.47
CA VAL A 221 10.38 -3.01 -14.39
C VAL A 221 8.99 -3.26 -13.82
N CYS A 222 8.09 -2.30 -14.00
CA CYS A 222 6.68 -2.51 -13.63
C CYS A 222 6.03 -3.60 -14.49
N ASP A 223 4.91 -4.15 -14.01
CA ASP A 223 4.22 -5.29 -14.62
C ASP A 223 3.78 -5.01 -16.06
N LYS A 224 3.37 -3.77 -16.37
CA LYS A 224 3.04 -3.37 -17.75
C LYS A 224 4.26 -3.35 -18.66
N THR A 225 5.39 -2.81 -18.19
CA THR A 225 6.66 -2.78 -18.95
C THR A 225 7.16 -4.21 -19.16
N ALA A 226 7.11 -5.04 -18.13
CA ALA A 226 7.43 -6.47 -18.22
C ALA A 226 6.59 -7.14 -19.32
N GLY A 227 5.27 -6.94 -19.33
CA GLY A 227 4.40 -7.50 -20.37
C GLY A 227 4.71 -6.98 -21.78
N VAL A 228 5.05 -5.70 -21.94
CA VAL A 228 5.50 -5.14 -23.23
C VAL A 228 6.78 -5.80 -23.71
N LEU A 229 7.77 -5.99 -22.83
CA LEU A 229 9.04 -6.63 -23.17
C LEU A 229 8.87 -8.12 -23.51
N GLU A 230 8.03 -8.84 -22.77
CA GLU A 230 7.68 -10.24 -23.07
C GLU A 230 7.02 -10.38 -24.45
N ALA A 231 6.16 -9.43 -24.81
CA ALA A 231 5.47 -9.42 -26.10
C ALA A 231 6.40 -9.23 -27.31
N LEU A 232 7.63 -8.73 -27.11
CA LEU A 232 8.65 -8.65 -28.16
C LEU A 232 9.14 -10.02 -28.61
N ARG A 233 8.96 -11.07 -27.79
CA ARG A 233 9.37 -12.45 -28.07
C ARG A 233 10.83 -12.56 -28.52
N ARG A 234 11.72 -11.84 -27.83
CA ARG A 234 13.16 -11.87 -28.09
C ARG A 234 13.84 -12.89 -27.20
N ASP A 235 14.70 -13.69 -27.81
CA ASP A 235 15.47 -14.74 -27.14
C ASP A 235 16.57 -14.17 -26.23
N ASP A 236 16.92 -12.90 -26.43
CA ASP A 236 17.94 -12.16 -25.69
C ASP A 236 17.37 -11.22 -24.61
N LEU A 237 16.07 -11.35 -24.31
CA LEU A 237 15.41 -10.70 -23.18
C LEU A 237 14.86 -11.76 -22.24
N THR A 238 15.27 -11.70 -20.97
CA THR A 238 14.71 -12.52 -19.90
C THR A 238 13.94 -11.64 -18.94
N ILE A 239 12.66 -11.95 -18.77
CA ILE A 239 11.78 -11.27 -17.81
C ILE A 239 11.48 -12.22 -16.66
N THR A 240 11.76 -11.81 -15.43
CA THR A 240 11.52 -12.65 -14.26
C THR A 240 10.05 -12.64 -13.85
N PRO A 241 9.56 -13.72 -13.21
CA PRO A 241 8.29 -13.66 -12.49
C PRO A 241 8.35 -12.65 -11.34
N SER A 242 7.18 -12.30 -10.80
CA SER A 242 7.04 -11.47 -9.61
C SER A 242 7.69 -12.15 -8.40
N THR A 243 8.55 -11.42 -7.69
CA THR A 243 9.12 -11.90 -6.42
C THR A 243 8.22 -11.61 -5.23
N TRP A 244 7.33 -10.62 -5.37
CA TRP A 244 6.48 -10.09 -4.29
C TRP A 244 7.25 -9.59 -3.06
N HIS A 245 8.57 -9.47 -3.17
CA HIS A 245 9.44 -9.07 -2.08
C HIS A 245 10.44 -8.05 -2.61
N TYR A 246 10.36 -6.83 -2.06
CA TYR A 246 11.18 -5.71 -2.51
C TYR A 246 11.41 -4.68 -1.40
N GLY A 247 12.68 -4.31 -1.19
CA GLY A 247 13.09 -3.38 -0.14
C GLY A 247 12.81 -1.89 -0.42
N GLY A 248 12.28 -1.55 -1.60
CA GLY A 248 12.12 -0.18 -2.07
C GLY A 248 13.27 0.27 -2.98
N GLY A 249 13.02 1.32 -3.77
CA GLY A 249 13.98 1.83 -4.76
C GLY A 249 13.38 2.16 -6.13
N GLY A 250 12.07 1.96 -6.32
CA GLY A 250 11.38 2.23 -7.57
C GLY A 250 11.51 1.11 -8.60
N CYS A 251 10.61 1.16 -9.58
CA CYS A 251 10.75 0.50 -10.85
C CYS A 251 10.75 1.56 -11.95
N CYS A 252 11.38 1.24 -13.08
CA CYS A 252 11.46 2.09 -14.28
C CYS A 252 12.25 3.39 -14.07
#